data_AF-A0A847G2B9-F1
#
_entry.id   AF-A0A847G2B9-F1
#
_cell.length_a   1.000
_cell.length_b   1.000
_cell.length_c   1.000
_cell.angle_alpha   90.00
_cell.angle_beta   90.00
_cell.angle_gamma   90.00
#
_symmetry.space_group_name_H-M   'P 1'
#
loop_
_entity.id
_entity.type
_entity.pdbx_description
1 polymer ?
#
loop_
_entity_poly.entity_id
_entity_poly.type
_entity_poly.pdbx_seq_one_letter_code
_entity_poly.pdbx_strand_id
1 'polypeptide(L)'
;MCSHPNGLPSARGLYDPAYEHDACGTGFVVNIKGKPSHEIITHSLTILDNLYHRGASGSESNTGDGAGLLIQTPHAFLERECKSSGFDLPGPRYYGVGMLFMPVDMTDRQQMEKVFEKIV
;
A
#
# COMPACT_ATOMS: atom_id res chain seq x y z
N MET A 1 -26.77 30.14 10.44
CA MET A 1 -25.30 30.20 10.47
C MET A 1 -24.86 29.72 11.85
N CYS A 2 -24.45 28.46 11.98
CA CYS A 2 -23.92 27.92 13.23
C CYS A 2 -22.52 27.38 12.96
N SER A 3 -21.54 28.28 13.01
CA SER A 3 -20.13 27.98 12.86
C SER A 3 -19.64 27.31 14.15
N HIS A 4 -19.34 26.01 14.10
CA HIS A 4 -18.49 25.40 15.10
C HIS A 4 -17.06 25.94 14.93
N PRO A 5 -16.31 26.19 16.02
CA PRO A 5 -15.01 26.85 15.98
C PRO A 5 -13.95 26.14 15.11
N ASN A 6 -14.16 24.85 14.80
CA ASN A 6 -13.22 24.01 14.03
C ASN A 6 -13.73 23.64 12.62
N GLY A 7 -14.86 24.19 12.15
CA GLY A 7 -15.42 23.87 10.84
C GLY A 7 -16.02 22.45 10.69
N LEU A 8 -16.09 21.68 11.78
CA LEU A 8 -16.65 20.33 11.80
C LEU A 8 -18.20 20.35 11.72
N PRO A 9 -18.82 19.35 11.07
CA PRO A 9 -20.28 19.22 11.06
C PRO A 9 -20.83 18.96 12.47
N SER A 10 -22.09 19.34 12.72
CA SER A 10 -22.76 19.02 13.98
C SER A 10 -23.00 17.52 14.13
N ALA A 11 -22.97 16.99 15.36
CA ALA A 11 -23.26 15.59 15.65
C ALA A 11 -24.56 15.10 14.97
N ARG A 12 -24.50 13.98 14.24
CA ARG A 12 -25.63 13.43 13.49
C ARG A 12 -25.54 11.92 13.34
N GLY A 13 -26.56 11.20 13.82
CA GLY A 13 -26.54 9.73 13.82
C GLY A 13 -25.46 9.22 14.78
N LEU A 14 -24.59 8.33 14.30
CA LEU A 14 -23.45 7.81 15.07
C LEU A 14 -22.22 8.74 15.04
N TYR A 15 -22.28 9.86 14.33
CA TYR A 15 -21.19 10.84 14.26
C TYR A 15 -21.23 11.79 15.46
N ASP A 16 -20.15 11.81 16.25
CA ASP A 16 -19.89 12.78 17.30
C ASP A 16 -18.54 13.47 17.04
N PRO A 17 -18.51 14.80 16.81
CA PRO A 17 -17.28 15.56 16.57
C PRO A 17 -16.23 15.45 17.68
N ALA A 18 -16.62 15.06 18.90
CA ALA A 18 -15.70 14.86 20.01
C ALA A 18 -14.73 13.67 19.81
N TYR A 19 -15.06 12.74 18.89
CA TYR A 19 -14.22 11.60 18.50
C TYR A 19 -13.51 11.80 17.15
N GLU A 20 -13.59 13.00 16.57
CA GLU A 20 -12.86 13.31 15.34
C GLU A 20 -11.36 13.45 15.66
N HIS A 21 -10.55 12.61 15.04
CA HIS A 21 -9.10 12.65 15.16
C HIS A 21 -8.49 12.83 13.78
N ASP A 22 -7.48 13.71 13.68
CA ASP A 22 -6.72 13.81 12.46
C ASP A 22 -5.88 12.53 12.29
N ALA A 23 -6.04 11.89 11.15
CA ALA A 23 -5.39 10.63 10.82
C ALA A 23 -4.70 10.76 9.48
N CYS A 24 -3.59 10.04 9.28
CA CYS A 24 -3.03 9.89 7.94
C CYS A 24 -4.11 9.38 6.97
N GLY A 25 -4.15 9.94 5.77
CA GLY A 25 -5.12 9.57 4.76
C GLY A 25 -5.06 8.08 4.45
N THR A 26 -6.20 7.40 4.48
CA THR A 26 -6.33 6.02 3.99
C THR A 26 -7.54 5.92 3.06
N GLY A 27 -7.51 4.98 2.13
CA GLY A 27 -8.59 4.73 1.19
C GLY A 27 -8.48 3.34 0.60
N PHE A 28 -9.57 2.85 0.02
CA PHE A 28 -9.61 1.57 -0.68
C PHE A 28 -10.46 1.68 -1.93
N VAL A 29 -10.11 0.88 -2.95
CA VAL A 29 -10.89 0.73 -4.18
C VAL A 29 -11.17 -0.74 -4.37
N VAL A 30 -12.41 -1.08 -4.68
CA VAL A 30 -12.84 -2.45 -4.92
C VAL A 30 -13.66 -2.52 -6.20
N ASN A 31 -13.43 -3.55 -7.00
CA ASN A 31 -14.35 -3.94 -8.05
C ASN A 31 -15.44 -4.82 -7.44
N ILE A 32 -16.67 -4.31 -7.33
CA ILE A 32 -17.81 -5.01 -6.74
C ILE A 32 -18.17 -6.33 -7.45
N LYS A 33 -17.74 -6.51 -8.70
CA LYS A 33 -17.93 -7.75 -9.47
C LYS A 33 -16.80 -8.76 -9.22
N GLY A 34 -15.83 -8.44 -8.37
CA GLY A 34 -14.70 -9.31 -8.02
C GLY A 34 -13.71 -9.55 -9.17
N LYS A 35 -13.76 -8.75 -10.24
CA LYS A 35 -12.87 -8.91 -11.41
C LYS A 35 -11.57 -8.15 -11.21
N PRO A 36 -10.40 -8.81 -11.29
CA PRO A 36 -9.11 -8.12 -11.29
C PRO A 36 -9.03 -7.15 -12.47
N SER A 37 -8.58 -5.92 -12.21
CA SER A 37 -8.39 -4.88 -13.23
C SER A 37 -7.26 -3.94 -12.83
N HIS A 38 -6.45 -3.53 -13.79
CA HIS A 38 -5.42 -2.50 -13.58
C HIS A 38 -6.03 -1.13 -13.26
N GLU A 39 -7.28 -0.88 -13.66
CA GLU A 39 -8.03 0.34 -13.33
C GLU A 39 -8.09 0.62 -11.82
N ILE A 40 -8.19 -0.43 -10.99
CA ILE A 40 -8.19 -0.30 -9.52
C ILE A 40 -6.86 0.31 -9.03
N ILE A 41 -5.74 -0.04 -9.66
CA ILE A 41 -4.42 0.51 -9.34
C ILE A 41 -4.39 1.99 -9.69
N THR A 42 -4.84 2.36 -10.89
CA THR A 42 -4.91 3.76 -11.33
C THR A 42 -5.76 4.60 -10.36
N HIS A 43 -6.95 4.13 -10.00
CA HIS A 43 -7.80 4.81 -9.02
C HIS A 43 -7.15 4.92 -7.65
N SER A 44 -6.44 3.89 -7.20
CA SER A 44 -5.76 3.91 -5.90
C SER A 44 -4.60 4.91 -5.89
N LEU A 45 -3.88 5.06 -7.00
CA LEU A 45 -2.84 6.10 -7.16
C LEU A 45 -3.45 7.51 -7.13
N THR A 46 -4.60 7.72 -7.78
CA THR A 46 -5.34 8.98 -7.69
C THR A 46 -5.78 9.30 -6.26
N ILE A 47 -6.18 8.29 -5.49
CA ILE A 47 -6.49 8.47 -4.06
C ILE A 47 -5.24 8.93 -3.30
N LEU A 48 -4.09 8.26 -3.49
CA LEU A 48 -2.85 8.65 -2.82
C LEU A 48 -2.44 10.10 -3.15
N ASP A 49 -2.55 10.50 -4.41
CA ASP A 49 -2.28 11.88 -4.85
C ASP A 49 -3.22 12.89 -4.18
N ASN A 50 -4.52 12.56 -4.13
CA ASN A 50 -5.50 13.38 -3.42
C ASN A 50 -5.27 13.45 -1.91
N LEU A 51 -4.59 12.46 -1.32
CA LEU A 51 -4.26 12.42 0.11
C LEU A 51 -2.92 13.11 0.42
N TYR A 52 -2.20 13.61 -0.58
CA TYR A 52 -0.90 14.27 -0.41
C TYR A 52 -0.93 15.41 0.62
N HIS A 53 -2.00 16.21 0.64
CA HIS A 53 -2.19 17.30 1.60
C HIS A 53 -2.30 16.85 3.07
N ARG A 54 -2.52 15.54 3.31
CA ARG A 54 -2.54 14.90 4.64
C ARG A 54 -1.28 14.10 4.91
N GLY A 55 -0.34 14.08 3.97
CA GLY A 55 0.95 13.46 4.15
C GLY A 55 1.86 14.35 4.98
N ALA A 56 2.55 13.76 5.96
CA ALA A 56 3.69 14.41 6.56
C ALA A 56 4.79 14.57 5.50
N SER A 57 5.24 15.81 5.31
CA SER A 57 6.29 16.16 4.37
C SER A 57 7.63 16.16 5.08
N GLY A 58 8.66 15.60 4.45
CA GLY A 58 10.02 15.62 4.99
C GLY A 58 10.64 17.02 4.95
N SER A 59 11.88 17.13 5.43
CA SER A 59 12.65 18.39 5.40
C SER A 59 13.01 18.85 3.99
N GLU A 60 12.99 17.94 3.02
CA GLU A 60 13.28 18.20 1.61
C GLU A 60 12.03 18.01 0.74
N SER A 61 11.97 18.72 -0.39
CA SER A 61 10.82 18.64 -1.31
C SER A 61 10.62 17.27 -1.97
N ASN A 62 11.63 16.39 -1.92
CA ASN A 62 11.61 15.05 -2.48
C ASN A 62 11.49 13.94 -1.41
N THR A 63 11.26 14.30 -0.15
CA THR A 63 11.11 13.35 0.96
C THR A 63 9.71 13.42 1.57
N GLY A 64 9.24 12.29 2.07
CA GLY A 64 7.96 12.15 2.76
C GLY A 64 7.97 10.91 3.63
N ASP A 65 7.10 10.87 4.63
CA ASP A 65 7.13 9.83 5.66
C ASP A 65 6.77 8.43 5.11
N GLY A 66 5.94 8.38 4.07
CA GLY A 66 5.64 7.15 3.34
C GLY A 66 4.26 7.15 2.70
N ALA A 67 4.16 6.42 1.58
CA ALA A 67 2.91 6.07 0.93
C ALA A 67 3.02 4.64 0.39
N GLY A 68 1.90 3.92 0.32
CA GLY A 68 1.92 2.53 -0.12
C GLY A 68 0.56 2.04 -0.57
N LEU A 69 0.57 0.97 -1.36
CA LEU A 69 -0.61 0.25 -1.82
C LEU A 69 -0.49 -1.22 -1.40
N LEU A 70 -1.53 -1.74 -0.76
CA LEU A 70 -1.69 -3.18 -0.58
C LEU A 70 -2.59 -3.72 -1.69
N ILE A 71 -2.06 -4.65 -2.48
CA ILE A 71 -2.75 -5.22 -3.64
C ILE A 71 -2.83 -6.75 -3.55
N GLN A 72 -3.72 -7.33 -4.34
CA GLN A 72 -3.71 -8.77 -4.58
C GLN A 72 -2.42 -9.18 -5.30
N THR A 73 -1.95 -10.41 -5.06
CA THR A 73 -0.78 -10.97 -5.76
C THR A 73 -0.98 -10.89 -7.28
N PRO A 74 -0.13 -10.14 -8.01
CA PRO A 74 -0.32 -9.89 -9.43
C PRO A 74 0.18 -11.08 -10.27
N HIS A 75 -0.56 -12.18 -10.27
CA HIS A 75 -0.13 -13.46 -10.86
C HIS A 75 0.34 -13.34 -12.31
N ALA A 76 -0.43 -12.69 -13.19
CA ALA A 76 -0.08 -12.55 -14.61
C ALA A 76 1.23 -11.78 -14.83
N PHE A 77 1.55 -10.83 -13.94
CA PHE A 77 2.85 -10.15 -13.97
C PHE A 77 3.96 -11.12 -13.53
N LEU A 78 3.80 -11.76 -12.38
CA LEU A 78 4.81 -12.66 -11.82
C LEU A 78 5.10 -13.85 -12.73
N GLU A 79 4.07 -14.49 -13.31
CA GLU A 79 4.23 -15.59 -14.26
C GLU A 79 5.11 -15.20 -15.45
N ARG A 80 4.87 -14.00 -16.01
CA ARG A 80 5.66 -13.47 -17.13
C ARG A 80 7.12 -13.21 -16.75
N GLU A 81 7.36 -12.59 -15.59
CA GLU A 81 8.71 -12.28 -15.12
C GLU A 81 9.49 -13.55 -14.71
N CYS A 82 8.85 -14.51 -14.04
CA CYS A 82 9.43 -15.81 -13.69
C CYS A 82 9.83 -16.59 -14.93
N LYS A 83 8.95 -16.64 -15.96
CA LYS A 83 9.26 -17.28 -17.23
C LYS A 83 10.47 -16.65 -17.92
N SER A 84 10.57 -15.32 -17.87
CA SER A 84 11.74 -14.58 -18.39
C SER A 84 13.01 -14.87 -17.57
N SER A 85 12.86 -15.26 -16.32
CA SER A 85 13.94 -15.65 -15.40
C SER A 85 14.29 -17.15 -15.46
N GLY A 86 13.62 -17.92 -16.34
CA GLY A 86 13.96 -19.31 -16.63
C GLY A 86 13.19 -20.36 -15.83
N PHE A 87 12.09 -20.02 -15.17
CA PHE A 87 11.23 -21.01 -14.49
C PHE A 87 9.74 -20.70 -14.61
N ASP A 88 8.92 -21.75 -14.60
CA ASP A 88 7.48 -21.63 -14.64
C ASP A 88 6.90 -21.48 -13.22
N LEU A 89 6.01 -20.50 -13.05
CA LEU A 89 5.34 -20.26 -11.79
C LEU A 89 4.11 -21.19 -11.69
N PRO A 90 3.87 -21.86 -10.54
CA PRO A 90 2.63 -22.59 -10.33
C PRO A 90 1.40 -21.69 -10.44
N GLY A 91 0.22 -22.30 -10.59
CA GLY A 91 -1.03 -21.54 -10.66
C GLY A 91 -1.27 -20.64 -9.44
N PRO A 92 -2.18 -19.65 -9.54
CA PRO A 92 -2.48 -18.76 -8.43
C PRO A 92 -2.79 -19.54 -7.15
N ARG A 93 -2.29 -19.06 -6.00
CA ARG A 93 -2.43 -19.68 -4.66
C ARG A 93 -1.57 -20.93 -4.41
N TYR A 94 -0.79 -21.39 -5.37
CA TYR A 94 0.18 -22.49 -5.17
C TYR A 94 1.61 -21.99 -4.91
N TYR A 95 1.78 -20.70 -4.67
CA TYR A 95 3.06 -20.06 -4.35
C TYR A 95 2.83 -18.87 -3.41
N GLY A 96 3.88 -18.50 -2.68
CA GLY A 96 3.94 -17.28 -1.85
C GLY A 96 4.84 -16.22 -2.46
N VAL A 97 4.62 -14.96 -2.10
CA VAL A 97 5.49 -13.83 -2.48
C VAL A 97 5.88 -13.09 -1.21
N GLY A 98 7.18 -12.90 -1.00
CA GLY A 98 7.72 -12.05 0.07
C GLY A 98 8.31 -10.77 -0.52
N MET A 99 7.85 -9.62 -0.03
CA MET A 99 8.49 -8.32 -0.30
C MET A 99 9.34 -7.96 0.93
N LEU A 100 10.66 -7.98 0.77
CA LEU A 100 11.61 -7.86 1.88
C LEU A 100 12.48 -6.62 1.69
N PHE A 101 12.63 -5.82 2.74
CA PHE A 101 13.69 -4.82 2.82
C PHE A 101 14.93 -5.47 3.42
N MET A 102 16.04 -5.37 2.69
CA MET A 102 17.32 -6.00 3.03
C MET A 102 18.40 -4.93 3.18
N PRO A 103 19.48 -5.20 3.94
CA PRO A 103 20.66 -4.34 3.98
C PRO A 103 21.19 -4.04 2.58
N VAL A 104 21.68 -2.81 2.38
CA VAL A 104 22.36 -2.43 1.13
C VAL A 104 23.77 -3.02 1.08
N ASP A 105 24.42 -3.15 2.23
CA ASP A 105 25.71 -3.84 2.34
C ASP A 105 25.56 -5.32 1.95
N MET A 106 26.41 -5.77 1.04
CA MET A 106 26.30 -7.10 0.45
C MET A 106 26.65 -8.22 1.43
N THR A 107 27.55 -7.97 2.38
CA THR A 107 27.95 -8.97 3.37
C THR A 107 26.80 -9.22 4.35
N ASP A 108 26.23 -8.13 4.88
CA ASP A 108 25.09 -8.20 5.79
C ASP A 108 23.85 -8.79 5.10
N ARG A 109 23.61 -8.41 3.85
CA ARG A 109 22.52 -8.94 3.04
C ARG A 109 22.63 -10.45 2.85
N GLN A 110 23.80 -10.95 2.44
CA GLN A 110 24.01 -12.39 2.26
C GLN A 110 23.84 -13.17 3.56
N GLN A 111 24.27 -12.60 4.69
CA GLN A 111 24.04 -13.23 5.99
C GLN A 111 22.54 -13.30 6.31
N MET A 112 21.78 -12.24 6.04
CA MET A 112 20.34 -12.19 6.26
C MET A 112 19.57 -13.14 5.34
N GLU A 113 19.93 -13.20 4.05
CA GLU A 113 19.35 -14.12 3.08
C GLU A 113 19.55 -15.58 3.51
N LYS A 114 20.76 -15.96 3.94
CA LYS A 114 21.03 -17.30 4.49
C LYS A 114 20.22 -17.65 5.73
N VAL A 115 19.87 -16.67 6.56
CA VAL A 115 19.01 -16.89 7.73
C VAL A 115 17.57 -17.07 7.28
N PHE A 116 17.10 -16.23 6.36
CA PHE A 116 15.74 -16.29 5.83
C PHE A 116 15.47 -17.62 5.11
N GLU A 117 16.37 -18.08 4.24
CA GLU A 117 16.27 -19.34 3.51
C GLU A 117 16.19 -20.59 4.40
N LYS A 118 16.62 -20.51 5.66
CA LYS A 118 16.47 -21.63 6.61
C LYS A 118 15.07 -21.73 7.21
N ILE A 119 14.28 -20.67 7.10
CA ILE A 119 12.94 -20.58 7.68
C ILE A 119 11.88 -20.98 6.65
N VAL A 120 12.11 -20.68 5.37
CA VAL A 120 11.17 -20.92 4.27
C VAL A 120 11.44 -22.19 3.49
#